data_AF-A0AAD4IFT4-F1
#
_entry.id   AF-A0AAD4IFT4-F1
#
_cell.length_a   1.000
_cell.length_b   1.000
_cell.length_c   1.000
_cell.angle_alpha   90.00
_cell.angle_beta   90.00
_cell.angle_gamma   90.00
#
_symmetry.space_group_name_H-M   'P 1'
#
loop_
_entity.id
_entity.type
_entity.pdbx_description
1 polymer ?
#
loop_
_entity_poly.entity_id
_entity_poly.type
_entity_poly.pdbx_seq_one_letter_code
_entity_poly.pdbx_strand_id
1 'polypeptide(L)'
;MSQSLSTEINGFYGPGSWAAWVITMIVSWIPILQNDYESNLHYMLYALYTNWATIDAIRWTVQASRAQTELVEVEKALVERLVTSLAVVELGVAQAVFQISLCLLREDKESDSDEVKRKRRRRVWLITLGLLLPISLWGYSTTIPSLHQDRSRVVVVLQIIVLLLSYFGFPVAFGKGSEWTWFLQPMFFLLWPTMFNPAEVGTKALINSLFSPIHLGPRERCHTVSCAPQTIGELDQAFSLFVALFMYLYEFGFSHLWILKGFILGFPNRIIIWSNRVRSLGMRVQAWVQAEPVPDEEVAGDDGTFTSPEAASSSTSRHAGFQLAGRPKARATL
;
A
#
# COMPACT_ATOMS: atom_id res chain seq x y z
N MET A 1 45.52 -16.12 -4.68
CA MET A 1 44.58 -15.00 -4.87
C MET A 1 43.27 -15.57 -5.38
N SER A 2 42.31 -15.80 -4.48
CA SER A 2 40.93 -16.12 -4.86
C SER A 2 40.31 -14.84 -5.41
N GLN A 3 40.16 -14.75 -6.73
CA GLN A 3 39.25 -13.77 -7.31
C GLN A 3 37.88 -14.13 -6.74
N SER A 4 37.40 -13.35 -5.76
CA SER A 4 36.00 -13.37 -5.38
C SER A 4 35.25 -13.02 -6.66
N LEU A 5 34.67 -14.03 -7.31
CA LEU A 5 33.71 -13.82 -8.37
C LEU A 5 32.59 -13.05 -7.68
N SER A 6 32.65 -11.71 -7.74
CA SER A 6 31.51 -10.88 -7.43
C SER A 6 30.55 -11.22 -8.55
N THR A 7 29.71 -12.22 -8.31
CA THR A 7 28.52 -12.47 -9.11
C THR A 7 27.75 -11.18 -9.05
N GLU A 8 27.96 -10.34 -10.05
CA GLU A 8 27.20 -9.12 -10.27
C GLU A 8 25.79 -9.62 -10.55
N ILE A 9 24.98 -9.57 -9.48
CA ILE A 9 23.59 -9.99 -9.53
C ILE A 9 22.86 -8.90 -10.31
N ASN A 10 22.86 -9.01 -11.64
CA ASN A 10 21.96 -8.25 -12.50
C ASN A 10 20.53 -8.68 -12.14
N GLY A 11 19.86 -7.86 -11.33
CA GLY A 11 18.52 -8.07 -10.85
C GLY A 11 17.60 -6.98 -11.36
N PHE A 12 16.47 -7.37 -11.97
CA PHE A 12 15.44 -6.44 -12.43
C PHE A 12 14.81 -5.61 -11.30
N TYR A 13 14.95 -6.05 -10.04
CA TYR A 13 14.25 -5.47 -8.88
C TYR A 13 15.02 -4.37 -8.14
N GLY A 14 16.07 -3.80 -8.76
CA GLY A 14 16.83 -2.69 -8.18
C GLY A 14 15.98 -1.44 -7.85
N PRO A 15 16.58 -0.44 -7.18
CA PRO A 15 15.87 0.75 -6.69
C PRO A 15 15.12 1.50 -7.79
N GLY A 16 15.64 1.57 -9.01
CA GLY A 16 14.96 2.24 -10.13
C GLY A 16 13.65 1.55 -10.52
N SER A 17 13.68 0.22 -10.70
CA SER A 17 12.49 -0.56 -11.06
C SER A 17 11.45 -0.59 -9.94
N TRP A 18 11.90 -0.65 -8.68
CA TRP A 18 11.00 -0.60 -7.53
C TRP A 18 10.31 0.75 -7.43
N ALA A 19 11.04 1.85 -7.60
CA ALA A 19 10.48 3.20 -7.65
C ALA A 19 9.50 3.36 -8.83
N ALA A 20 9.88 2.86 -10.01
CA ALA A 20 9.01 2.86 -11.20
C ALA A 20 7.68 2.16 -10.91
N TRP A 21 7.74 0.96 -10.35
CA TRP A 21 6.56 0.19 -9.99
C TRP A 21 5.68 0.92 -8.96
N VAL A 22 6.27 1.45 -7.88
CA VAL A 22 5.53 2.24 -6.87
C VAL A 22 4.87 3.47 -7.47
N ILE A 23 5.55 4.19 -8.36
CA ILE A 23 4.96 5.34 -9.07
C ILE A 23 3.73 4.87 -9.85
N THR A 24 3.83 3.81 -10.65
CA THR A 24 2.70 3.30 -11.45
C THR A 24 1.55 2.81 -10.56
N MET A 25 1.87 2.23 -9.40
CA MET A 25 0.91 1.82 -8.39
C MET A 25 0.14 3.03 -7.83
N ILE A 26 0.83 4.08 -7.39
CA ILE A 26 0.20 5.30 -6.85
C ILE A 26 -0.65 5.97 -7.93
N VAL A 27 -0.10 6.07 -9.14
CA VAL A 27 -0.74 6.72 -10.27
C VAL A 27 -2.02 6.02 -10.69
N SER A 28 -2.05 4.69 -10.63
CA SER A 28 -3.26 3.92 -10.91
C SER A 28 -4.42 4.25 -9.95
N TRP A 29 -4.19 4.76 -8.74
CA TRP A 29 -5.26 5.20 -7.84
C TRP A 29 -5.95 6.49 -8.28
N ILE A 30 -5.23 7.41 -8.92
CA ILE A 30 -5.71 8.77 -9.15
C ILE A 30 -7.03 8.80 -9.94
N PRO A 31 -7.17 8.07 -11.08
CA PRO A 31 -8.43 8.11 -11.83
C PRO A 31 -9.58 7.43 -11.06
N ILE A 32 -9.30 6.40 -10.23
CA ILE A 32 -10.33 5.80 -9.37
C ILE A 32 -10.82 6.83 -8.36
N LEU A 33 -9.92 7.55 -7.70
CA LEU A 33 -10.30 8.57 -6.71
C LEU A 33 -11.10 9.71 -7.34
N GLN A 34 -10.68 10.16 -8.52
CA GLN A 34 -11.33 11.22 -9.30
C GLN A 34 -12.62 10.77 -10.00
N ASN A 35 -12.95 9.48 -9.98
CA ASN A 35 -14.06 8.89 -10.74
C ASN A 35 -13.92 9.09 -12.27
N ASP A 36 -12.68 9.15 -12.75
CA ASP A 36 -12.31 9.24 -14.16
C ASP A 36 -11.83 7.85 -14.63
N TYR A 37 -12.44 7.36 -15.70
CA TYR A 37 -12.18 6.04 -16.27
C TYR A 37 -11.94 6.09 -17.78
N GLU A 38 -11.63 7.27 -18.35
CA GLU A 38 -11.33 7.42 -19.78
C GLU A 38 -10.06 6.67 -20.18
N SER A 39 -9.00 6.81 -19.38
CA SER A 39 -7.68 6.19 -19.59
C SER A 39 -7.45 5.05 -18.62
N ASN A 40 -6.99 3.89 -19.13
CA ASN A 40 -6.60 2.74 -18.32
C ASN A 40 -5.09 2.44 -18.39
N LEU A 41 -4.31 3.33 -19.00
CA LEU A 41 -2.89 3.12 -19.27
C LEU A 41 -2.07 2.92 -17.97
N HIS A 42 -2.42 3.67 -16.92
CA HIS A 42 -1.79 3.59 -15.59
C HIS A 42 -1.91 2.23 -14.95
N TYR A 43 -3.08 1.64 -15.10
CA TYR A 43 -3.32 0.31 -14.61
C TYR A 43 -2.53 -0.73 -15.42
N MET A 44 -2.46 -0.57 -16.76
CA MET A 44 -1.74 -1.52 -17.61
C MET A 44 -0.26 -1.62 -17.22
N LEU A 45 0.40 -0.49 -16.96
CA LEU A 45 1.82 -0.53 -16.60
C LEU A 45 2.05 -1.21 -15.24
N TYR A 46 1.26 -0.83 -14.23
CA TYR A 46 1.27 -1.49 -12.93
C TYR A 46 1.02 -3.01 -13.06
N ALA A 47 0.03 -3.43 -13.83
CA ALA A 47 -0.29 -4.83 -14.06
C ALA A 47 0.84 -5.57 -14.77
N LEU A 48 1.50 -4.94 -15.76
CA LEU A 48 2.64 -5.53 -16.47
C LEU A 48 3.81 -5.81 -15.51
N TYR A 49 4.13 -4.89 -14.60
CA TYR A 49 5.17 -5.12 -13.58
C TYR A 49 4.81 -6.28 -12.65
N THR A 50 3.58 -6.32 -12.13
CA THR A 50 3.14 -7.42 -11.25
C THR A 50 3.15 -8.77 -11.97
N ASN A 51 2.73 -8.80 -13.24
CA ASN A 51 2.79 -10.01 -14.06
C ASN A 51 4.24 -10.43 -14.36
N TRP A 52 5.14 -9.48 -14.68
CA TRP A 52 6.55 -9.78 -14.87
C TRP A 52 7.19 -10.36 -13.61
N ALA A 53 6.91 -9.76 -12.45
CA ALA A 53 7.33 -10.26 -11.15
C ALA A 53 6.83 -11.68 -10.88
N THR A 54 5.62 -11.99 -11.32
CA THR A 54 5.05 -13.33 -11.23
C THR A 54 5.82 -14.33 -12.08
N ILE A 55 6.15 -13.98 -13.34
CA ILE A 55 6.94 -14.85 -14.23
C ILE A 55 8.31 -15.13 -13.61
N ASP A 56 8.97 -14.11 -13.10
CA ASP A 56 10.28 -14.27 -12.46
C ASP A 56 10.20 -15.13 -11.19
N ALA A 57 9.18 -14.94 -10.35
CA ALA A 57 8.96 -15.79 -9.18
C ALA A 57 8.77 -17.27 -9.58
N ILE A 58 8.01 -17.55 -10.65
CA ILE A 58 7.86 -18.91 -11.21
C ILE A 58 9.24 -19.46 -11.64
N ARG A 59 10.01 -18.68 -12.40
CA ARG A 59 11.35 -19.09 -12.88
C ARG A 59 12.28 -19.42 -11.72
N TRP A 60 12.34 -18.57 -10.71
CA TRP A 60 13.20 -18.78 -9.53
C TRP A 60 12.74 -19.97 -8.71
N THR A 61 11.43 -20.18 -8.58
CA THR A 61 10.87 -21.37 -7.90
C THR A 61 11.26 -22.67 -8.62
N VAL A 62 11.20 -22.69 -9.96
CA VAL A 62 11.62 -23.85 -10.77
C VAL A 62 13.14 -24.07 -10.70
N GLN A 63 13.93 -22.99 -10.60
CA GLN A 63 15.38 -23.11 -10.42
C GLN A 63 15.74 -23.60 -9.02
N ALA A 64 15.05 -23.11 -7.98
CA ALA A 64 15.24 -23.53 -6.58
C ALA A 64 15.03 -25.04 -6.43
N SER A 65 13.96 -25.57 -7.04
CA SER A 65 13.64 -27.00 -6.96
C SER A 65 14.67 -27.88 -7.67
N ARG A 66 15.40 -27.34 -8.65
CA ARG A 66 16.49 -28.04 -9.34
C ARG A 66 17.83 -27.91 -8.60
N ALA A 67 18.04 -26.81 -7.89
CA ALA A 67 19.31 -26.49 -7.23
C ALA A 67 19.49 -27.18 -5.87
N GLN A 68 18.50 -27.95 -5.40
CA GLN A 68 18.51 -28.65 -4.10
C GLN A 68 19.69 -29.61 -3.87
N THR A 69 20.59 -29.79 -4.84
CA THR A 69 21.72 -30.72 -4.80
C THR A 69 23.10 -30.05 -4.71
N GLU A 70 23.25 -28.74 -4.93
CA GLU A 70 24.58 -28.09 -4.92
C GLU A 70 24.63 -26.66 -4.32
N LEU A 71 25.60 -26.46 -3.42
CA LEU A 71 26.18 -25.21 -2.88
C LEU A 71 25.26 -24.18 -2.17
N VAL A 72 25.53 -23.99 -0.87
CA VAL A 72 24.86 -23.04 0.06
C VAL A 72 24.86 -21.57 -0.41
N GLU A 73 25.87 -21.13 -1.17
CA GLU A 73 25.95 -19.74 -1.63
C GLU A 73 25.01 -19.42 -2.80
N VAL A 74 24.80 -20.39 -3.71
CA VAL A 74 23.86 -20.25 -4.84
C VAL A 74 22.42 -20.17 -4.33
N GLU A 75 22.12 -20.96 -3.30
CA GLU A 75 20.82 -20.96 -2.63
C GLU A 75 20.47 -19.58 -2.07
N LYS A 76 21.41 -18.89 -1.42
CA LYS A 76 21.16 -17.58 -0.83
C LYS A 76 20.76 -16.52 -1.87
N ALA A 77 21.53 -16.40 -2.95
CA ALA A 77 21.24 -15.41 -4.00
C ALA A 77 19.90 -15.70 -4.70
N LEU A 78 19.54 -16.98 -4.84
CA LEU A 78 18.28 -17.40 -5.42
C LEU A 78 17.09 -17.06 -4.50
N VAL A 79 17.23 -17.30 -3.20
CA VAL A 79 16.20 -16.97 -2.20
C VAL A 79 15.94 -15.45 -2.17
N GLU A 80 16.99 -14.62 -2.19
CA GLU A 80 16.84 -13.16 -2.18
C GLU A 80 16.05 -12.67 -3.41
N ARG A 81 16.32 -13.22 -4.60
CA ARG A 81 15.57 -12.90 -5.83
C ARG A 81 14.12 -13.35 -5.77
N LEU A 82 13.89 -14.57 -5.28
CA LEU A 82 12.55 -15.11 -5.12
C LEU A 82 11.72 -14.26 -4.17
N VAL A 83 12.24 -13.94 -2.99
CA VAL A 83 11.57 -13.10 -1.97
C VAL A 83 11.21 -11.73 -2.54
N THR A 84 12.14 -11.09 -3.24
CA THR A 84 11.90 -9.77 -3.83
C THR A 84 10.79 -9.81 -4.88
N SER A 85 10.82 -10.81 -5.78
CA SER A 85 9.76 -10.97 -6.79
C SER A 85 8.39 -11.27 -6.16
N LEU A 86 8.34 -12.11 -5.13
CA LEU A 86 7.11 -12.43 -4.40
C LEU A 86 6.54 -11.20 -3.68
N ALA A 87 7.38 -10.35 -3.08
CA ALA A 87 6.93 -9.13 -2.43
C ALA A 87 6.21 -8.18 -3.42
N VAL A 88 6.75 -8.02 -4.63
CA VAL A 88 6.11 -7.22 -5.70
C VAL A 88 4.78 -7.85 -6.13
N VAL A 89 4.74 -9.17 -6.29
CA VAL A 89 3.50 -9.89 -6.63
C VAL A 89 2.44 -9.68 -5.55
N GLU A 90 2.78 -9.91 -4.28
CA GLU A 90 1.82 -9.84 -3.18
C GLU A 90 1.25 -8.44 -2.97
N LEU A 91 2.12 -7.43 -2.91
CA LEU A 91 1.68 -6.04 -2.73
C LEU A 91 0.91 -5.54 -3.97
N GLY A 92 1.31 -5.96 -5.17
CA GLY A 92 0.55 -5.68 -6.38
C GLY A 92 -0.85 -6.30 -6.30
N VAL A 93 -0.94 -7.60 -6.00
CA VAL A 93 -2.24 -8.22 -5.95
C VAL A 93 -3.14 -7.57 -4.89
N ALA A 94 -2.65 -7.33 -3.68
CA ALA A 94 -3.39 -6.62 -2.64
C ALA A 94 -3.93 -5.27 -3.13
N GLN A 95 -3.08 -4.49 -3.79
CA GLN A 95 -3.46 -3.23 -4.43
C GLN A 95 -4.59 -3.40 -5.46
N ALA A 96 -4.51 -4.38 -6.34
CA ALA A 96 -5.52 -4.64 -7.36
C ALA A 96 -6.87 -5.03 -6.74
N VAL A 97 -6.87 -5.80 -5.65
CA VAL A 97 -8.09 -6.11 -4.87
C VAL A 97 -8.72 -4.84 -4.34
N PHE A 98 -7.93 -3.99 -3.68
CA PHE A 98 -8.44 -2.74 -3.13
C PHE A 98 -9.05 -1.85 -4.21
N GLN A 99 -8.45 -1.79 -5.41
CA GLN A 99 -9.01 -1.06 -6.54
C GLN A 99 -10.33 -1.64 -7.04
N ILE A 100 -10.42 -2.98 -7.18
CA ILE A 100 -11.67 -3.66 -7.55
C ILE A 100 -12.76 -3.38 -6.52
N SER A 101 -12.45 -3.56 -5.23
CA SER A 101 -13.40 -3.31 -4.14
C SER A 101 -13.90 -1.87 -4.15
N LEU A 102 -13.01 -0.88 -4.30
CA LEU A 102 -13.42 0.52 -4.34
C LEU A 102 -14.26 0.85 -5.59
N CYS A 103 -13.98 0.22 -6.74
CA CYS A 103 -14.82 0.38 -7.93
C CYS A 103 -16.22 -0.20 -7.70
N LEU A 104 -16.32 -1.40 -7.14
CA LEU A 104 -17.61 -2.05 -6.90
C LEU A 104 -18.43 -1.31 -5.85
N LEU A 105 -17.82 -0.85 -4.75
CA LEU A 105 -18.48 -0.02 -3.74
C LEU A 105 -19.02 1.31 -4.29
N ARG A 106 -18.48 1.80 -5.40
CA ARG A 106 -18.98 3.01 -6.06
C ARG A 106 -20.09 2.73 -7.06
N GLU A 107 -20.26 1.49 -7.54
CA GLU A 107 -21.28 1.11 -8.54
C GLU A 107 -22.71 1.28 -8.00
N ASP A 108 -22.91 1.17 -6.69
CA ASP A 108 -24.21 1.32 -6.02
C ASP A 108 -24.73 2.76 -6.00
N LYS A 109 -23.98 3.74 -6.51
CA LYS A 109 -24.47 5.12 -6.62
C LYS A 109 -25.43 5.26 -7.81
N GLU A 110 -26.71 5.36 -7.49
CA GLU A 110 -27.82 5.48 -8.46
C GLU A 110 -27.71 6.71 -9.38
N SER A 111 -26.97 7.75 -8.95
CA SER A 111 -26.78 9.00 -9.70
C SER A 111 -25.83 8.92 -10.90
N ASP A 112 -25.06 7.84 -11.05
CA ASP A 112 -24.07 7.73 -12.11
C ASP A 112 -24.72 7.37 -13.45
N SER A 113 -24.30 8.06 -14.52
CA SER A 113 -24.72 7.73 -15.89
C SER A 113 -24.28 6.31 -16.30
N ASP A 114 -25.05 5.68 -17.20
CA ASP A 114 -24.75 4.33 -17.70
C ASP A 114 -23.38 4.24 -18.39
N GLU A 115 -22.91 5.34 -18.98
CA GLU A 115 -21.59 5.41 -19.59
C GLU A 115 -20.47 5.27 -18.55
N VAL A 116 -20.59 5.98 -17.42
CA VAL A 116 -19.63 5.89 -16.30
C VAL A 116 -19.61 4.48 -15.73
N LYS A 117 -20.79 3.86 -15.53
CA LYS A 117 -20.90 2.47 -15.06
C LYS A 117 -20.19 1.49 -16.02
N ARG A 118 -20.38 1.66 -17.33
CA ARG A 118 -19.70 0.82 -18.36
C ARG A 118 -18.19 0.97 -18.32
N LYS A 119 -17.67 2.21 -18.24
CA LYS A 119 -16.23 2.48 -18.16
C LYS A 119 -15.61 1.88 -16.89
N ARG A 120 -16.30 2.01 -15.76
CA ARG A 120 -15.89 1.39 -14.49
C ARG A 120 -15.86 -0.14 -14.57
N ARG A 121 -16.91 -0.78 -15.11
CA ARG A 121 -16.93 -2.24 -15.30
C ARG A 121 -15.79 -2.72 -16.20
N ARG A 122 -15.52 -2.01 -17.31
CA ARG A 122 -14.37 -2.31 -18.17
C ARG A 122 -13.06 -2.28 -17.40
N ARG A 123 -12.88 -1.30 -16.50
CA ARG A 123 -11.70 -1.22 -15.65
C ARG A 123 -11.61 -2.39 -14.68
N VAL A 124 -12.69 -2.75 -13.98
CA VAL A 124 -12.71 -3.94 -13.10
C VAL A 124 -12.29 -5.18 -13.88
N TRP A 125 -12.82 -5.37 -15.10
CA TRP A 125 -12.42 -6.48 -15.98
C TRP A 125 -10.93 -6.48 -16.33
N LEU A 126 -10.36 -5.33 -16.68
CA LEU A 126 -8.93 -5.20 -16.93
C LEU A 126 -8.09 -5.53 -15.68
N ILE A 127 -8.56 -5.10 -14.50
CA ILE A 127 -7.92 -5.42 -13.22
C ILE A 127 -7.92 -6.93 -12.97
N THR A 128 -9.07 -7.56 -13.09
CA THR A 128 -9.23 -9.01 -12.93
C THR A 128 -8.37 -9.79 -13.92
N LEU A 129 -8.30 -9.35 -15.19
CA LEU A 129 -7.48 -10.00 -16.21
C LEU A 129 -5.99 -9.98 -15.84
N GLY A 130 -5.50 -8.86 -15.34
CA GLY A 130 -4.10 -8.73 -14.90
C GLY A 130 -3.75 -9.53 -13.64
N LEU A 131 -4.75 -10.03 -12.90
CA LEU A 131 -4.58 -10.88 -11.72
C LEU A 131 -4.50 -12.38 -12.01
N LEU A 132 -4.80 -12.82 -13.25
CA LEU A 132 -4.80 -14.24 -13.58
C LEU A 132 -3.45 -14.92 -13.35
N LEU A 133 -2.35 -14.29 -13.76
CA LEU A 133 -1.03 -14.89 -13.58
C LEU A 133 -0.61 -14.90 -12.10
N PRO A 134 -0.69 -13.78 -11.34
CA PRO A 134 -0.39 -13.82 -9.90
C PRO A 134 -1.17 -14.88 -9.11
N ILE A 135 -2.47 -15.02 -9.40
CA ILE A 135 -3.33 -16.01 -8.74
C ILE A 135 -2.88 -17.44 -9.10
N SER A 136 -2.49 -17.69 -10.35
CA SER A 136 -1.99 -19.00 -10.76
C SER A 136 -0.63 -19.35 -10.13
N LEU A 137 0.27 -18.38 -9.91
CA LEU A 137 1.49 -18.59 -9.14
C LEU A 137 1.18 -19.05 -7.71
N TRP A 138 0.15 -18.49 -7.05
CA TRP A 138 -0.23 -18.99 -5.73
C TRP A 138 -0.77 -20.41 -5.76
N GLY A 139 -1.65 -20.70 -6.73
CA GLY A 139 -2.11 -22.07 -6.97
C GLY A 139 -0.94 -23.04 -7.20
N TYR A 140 0.09 -22.61 -7.92
CA TYR A 140 1.31 -23.38 -8.12
C TYR A 140 2.12 -23.53 -6.82
N SER A 141 2.34 -22.46 -6.06
CA SER A 141 3.15 -22.46 -4.85
C SER A 141 2.61 -23.39 -3.76
N THR A 142 1.28 -23.57 -3.67
CA THR A 142 0.67 -24.47 -2.69
C THR A 142 0.90 -25.94 -3.01
N THR A 143 1.20 -26.27 -4.27
CA THR A 143 1.46 -27.65 -4.74
C THR A 143 2.89 -28.12 -4.54
N ILE A 144 3.83 -27.22 -4.18
CA ILE A 144 5.26 -27.55 -4.05
C ILE A 144 5.55 -28.04 -2.62
N PRO A 145 5.83 -29.34 -2.39
CA PRO A 145 6.00 -29.90 -1.05
C PRO A 145 7.24 -29.38 -0.33
N SER A 146 8.30 -29.01 -1.07
CA SER A 146 9.56 -28.53 -0.51
C SER A 146 9.43 -27.17 0.20
N LEU A 147 8.48 -26.33 -0.23
CA LEU A 147 8.15 -25.08 0.46
C LEU A 147 7.35 -25.29 1.75
N HIS A 148 6.74 -26.47 1.92
CA HIS A 148 5.98 -26.81 3.12
C HIS A 148 6.83 -27.45 4.22
N GLN A 149 8.09 -27.80 3.95
CA GLN A 149 8.90 -28.57 4.89
C GLN A 149 9.26 -27.77 6.17
N ASP A 150 9.32 -26.44 6.09
CA ASP A 150 9.49 -25.54 7.24
C ASP A 150 8.21 -24.78 7.65
N ARG A 151 7.13 -24.89 6.89
CA ARG A 151 5.84 -24.30 7.29
C ARG A 151 5.19 -25.23 8.31
N SER A 152 5.12 -24.79 9.56
CA SER A 152 4.42 -25.54 10.60
C SER A 152 2.99 -25.85 10.13
N ARG A 153 2.55 -27.10 10.28
CA ARG A 153 1.19 -27.55 9.94
C ARG A 153 0.10 -26.65 10.54
N VAL A 154 0.43 -25.98 11.65
CA VAL A 154 -0.39 -24.98 12.34
C VAL A 154 -0.67 -23.77 11.45
N VAL A 155 0.30 -23.23 10.70
CA VAL A 155 0.09 -22.06 9.81
C VAL A 155 -0.85 -22.40 8.67
N VAL A 156 -0.73 -23.60 8.10
CA VAL A 156 -1.64 -24.08 7.03
C VAL A 156 -3.06 -24.25 7.56
N VAL A 157 -3.23 -24.88 8.74
CA VAL A 157 -4.54 -25.06 9.38
C VAL A 157 -5.16 -23.71 9.76
N LEU A 158 -4.37 -22.78 10.31
CA LEU A 158 -4.83 -21.44 10.66
C LEU A 158 -5.26 -20.67 9.40
N GLN A 159 -4.50 -20.77 8.31
CA GLN A 159 -4.89 -20.18 7.02
C GLN A 159 -6.21 -20.73 6.51
N ILE A 160 -6.41 -22.05 6.58
CA ILE A 160 -7.69 -22.68 6.18
C ILE A 160 -8.84 -22.18 7.07
N ILE A 161 -8.66 -22.13 8.40
CA ILE A 161 -9.70 -21.65 9.33
C ILE A 161 -10.06 -20.20 9.04
N VAL A 162 -9.07 -19.32 8.87
CA VAL A 162 -9.33 -17.90 8.59
C VAL A 162 -9.93 -17.71 7.19
N LEU A 163 -9.53 -18.52 6.20
CA LEU A 163 -10.19 -18.60 4.89
C LEU A 163 -11.68 -18.91 5.06
N LEU A 164 -12.01 -19.99 5.78
CA LEU A 164 -13.40 -20.40 6.03
C LEU A 164 -14.18 -19.31 6.75
N LEU A 165 -13.63 -18.72 7.82
CA LEU A 165 -14.27 -17.62 8.54
C LEU A 165 -14.53 -16.39 7.64
N SER A 166 -13.59 -16.08 6.74
CA SER A 166 -13.74 -14.98 5.77
C SER A 166 -14.82 -15.30 4.74
N TYR A 167 -14.87 -16.53 4.24
CA TYR A 167 -15.91 -16.98 3.31
C TYR A 167 -17.31 -16.88 3.90
N PHE A 168 -17.47 -17.30 5.16
CA PHE A 168 -18.78 -17.27 5.83
C PHE A 168 -19.14 -15.90 6.41
N GLY A 169 -18.15 -15.09 6.80
CA GLY A 169 -18.34 -13.75 7.36
C GLY A 169 -18.60 -12.68 6.30
N PHE A 170 -18.07 -12.84 5.09
CA PHE A 170 -18.19 -11.84 4.02
C PHE A 170 -19.65 -11.57 3.59
N PRO A 171 -20.51 -12.58 3.36
CA PRO A 171 -21.92 -12.34 3.04
C PRO A 171 -22.72 -11.68 4.18
N VAL A 172 -22.28 -11.89 5.43
CA VAL A 172 -22.91 -11.27 6.61
C VAL A 172 -22.53 -9.80 6.70
N ALA A 173 -21.27 -9.45 6.39
CA ALA A 173 -20.76 -8.08 6.44
C ALA A 173 -21.29 -7.19 5.30
N PHE A 174 -21.46 -7.75 4.10
CA PHE A 174 -21.88 -6.99 2.91
C PHE A 174 -23.38 -7.07 2.60
N GLY A 175 -24.15 -7.77 3.45
CA GLY A 175 -25.60 -7.91 3.31
C GLY A 175 -26.00 -8.96 2.25
N LYS A 176 -27.05 -9.71 2.57
CA LYS A 176 -27.69 -10.65 1.64
C LYS A 176 -28.44 -9.85 0.57
N GLY A 177 -27.84 -9.58 -0.59
CA GLY A 177 -28.60 -9.02 -1.70
C GLY A 177 -27.84 -8.46 -2.90
N SER A 178 -26.57 -8.07 -2.76
CA SER A 178 -25.84 -7.57 -3.94
C SER A 178 -25.42 -8.74 -4.83
N GLU A 179 -25.73 -8.73 -6.13
CA GLU A 179 -25.25 -9.75 -7.07
C GLU A 179 -23.71 -9.88 -7.08
N TRP A 180 -23.02 -8.81 -6.63
CA TRP A 180 -21.59 -8.74 -6.49
C TRP A 180 -20.99 -9.57 -5.35
N THR A 181 -21.76 -9.97 -4.32
CA THR A 181 -21.20 -10.80 -3.24
C THR A 181 -20.70 -12.13 -3.78
N TRP A 182 -21.41 -12.73 -4.74
CA TRP A 182 -20.98 -13.97 -5.40
C TRP A 182 -19.69 -13.83 -6.21
N PHE A 183 -19.39 -12.63 -6.72
CA PHE A 183 -18.17 -12.36 -7.47
C PHE A 183 -17.00 -11.97 -6.57
N LEU A 184 -17.27 -11.13 -5.56
CA LEU A 184 -16.29 -10.63 -4.61
C LEU A 184 -15.83 -11.69 -3.62
N GLN A 185 -16.72 -12.58 -3.18
CA GLN A 185 -16.42 -13.60 -2.18
C GLN A 185 -15.30 -14.56 -2.62
N PRO A 186 -15.33 -15.19 -3.82
CA PRO A 186 -14.22 -16.04 -4.26
C PRO A 186 -12.94 -15.24 -4.53
N MET A 187 -13.03 -13.99 -5.00
CA MET A 187 -11.85 -13.10 -5.11
C MET A 187 -11.23 -12.85 -3.73
N PHE A 188 -12.01 -12.37 -2.76
CA PHE A 188 -11.53 -12.16 -1.39
C PHE A 188 -10.94 -13.44 -0.80
N PHE A 189 -11.56 -14.59 -1.06
CA PHE A 189 -11.08 -15.90 -0.61
C PHE A 189 -9.72 -16.26 -1.23
N LEU A 190 -9.56 -16.10 -2.55
CA LEU A 190 -8.28 -16.33 -3.25
C LEU A 190 -7.17 -15.35 -2.82
N LEU A 191 -7.56 -14.15 -2.39
CA LEU A 191 -6.67 -13.04 -2.10
C LEU A 191 -6.36 -12.90 -0.60
N TRP A 192 -7.13 -13.56 0.26
CA TRP A 192 -6.96 -13.52 1.71
C TRP A 192 -5.59 -14.01 2.20
N PRO A 193 -5.05 -15.17 1.72
CA PRO A 193 -3.73 -15.66 2.14
C PRO A 193 -2.59 -14.68 1.83
N THR A 194 -2.86 -13.72 0.96
CA THR A 194 -1.91 -12.83 0.28
C THR A 194 -1.89 -11.46 0.95
N MET A 195 -3.00 -11.09 1.61
CA MET A 195 -3.01 -9.98 2.54
C MET A 195 -2.39 -10.38 3.88
N PHE A 196 -2.55 -11.64 4.30
CA PHE A 196 -2.13 -12.06 5.64
C PHE A 196 -0.75 -12.74 5.73
N ASN A 197 -0.25 -13.46 4.70
CA ASN A 197 1.13 -14.00 4.75
C ASN A 197 2.21 -12.91 4.81
N PRO A 198 2.23 -11.91 3.89
CA PRO A 198 3.16 -10.81 3.98
C PRO A 198 2.82 -9.84 5.09
N ALA A 199 1.56 -9.73 5.53
CA ALA A 199 1.30 -9.01 6.78
C ALA A 199 1.90 -9.77 7.95
N GLU A 200 1.87 -11.10 8.02
CA GLU A 200 2.50 -11.83 9.13
C GLU A 200 4.03 -11.76 9.05
N VAL A 201 4.63 -12.02 7.89
CA VAL A 201 6.09 -11.96 7.67
C VAL A 201 6.59 -10.52 7.75
N GLY A 202 5.89 -9.60 7.10
CA GLY A 202 6.19 -8.17 7.09
C GLY A 202 5.89 -7.47 8.41
N THR A 203 4.84 -7.86 9.15
CA THR A 203 4.60 -7.35 10.52
C THR A 203 5.59 -7.97 11.49
N LYS A 204 5.98 -9.24 11.35
CA LYS A 204 7.11 -9.80 12.12
C LYS A 204 8.41 -9.07 11.81
N ALA A 205 8.72 -8.80 10.54
CA ALA A 205 9.90 -8.04 10.14
C ALA A 205 9.83 -6.56 10.59
N LEU A 206 8.66 -5.92 10.52
CA LEU A 206 8.42 -4.55 10.94
C LEU A 206 8.45 -4.41 12.47
N ILE A 207 7.82 -5.33 13.21
CA ILE A 207 7.89 -5.40 14.67
C ILE A 207 9.33 -5.69 15.09
N ASN A 208 10.01 -6.65 14.48
CA ASN A 208 11.43 -6.88 14.74
C ASN A 208 12.27 -5.64 14.41
N SER A 209 11.91 -4.88 13.36
CA SER A 209 12.58 -3.63 13.00
C SER A 209 12.28 -2.44 13.91
N LEU A 210 11.06 -2.36 14.47
CA LEU A 210 10.62 -1.28 15.33
C LEU A 210 11.04 -1.49 16.80
N PHE A 211 11.12 -2.75 17.23
CA PHE A 211 11.39 -3.12 18.61
C PHE A 211 12.79 -3.71 18.84
N SER A 212 13.54 -4.10 17.79
CA SER A 212 14.98 -4.35 17.94
C SER A 212 15.76 -3.05 17.80
N PRO A 213 16.67 -2.73 18.74
CA PRO A 213 17.49 -1.53 18.68
C PRO A 213 18.47 -1.59 17.51
N ILE A 214 18.10 -1.03 16.34
CA ILE A 214 18.92 -0.59 15.17
C ILE A 214 20.03 -1.55 14.64
N HIS A 215 20.13 -2.76 15.18
CA HIS A 215 21.04 -3.82 14.75
C HIS A 215 20.29 -4.90 13.96
N LEU A 216 19.35 -4.48 13.10
CA LEU A 216 18.94 -5.32 11.98
C LEU A 216 20.20 -5.53 11.13
N GLY A 217 20.77 -6.73 11.22
CA GLY A 217 21.86 -7.14 10.36
C GLY A 217 21.45 -6.94 8.88
N PRO A 218 22.42 -6.77 7.97
CA PRO A 218 22.16 -6.49 6.54
C PRO A 218 21.09 -7.40 5.90
N ARG A 219 20.92 -8.63 6.41
CA ARG A 219 19.94 -9.62 5.96
C ARG A 219 18.47 -9.25 6.15
N GLU A 220 18.10 -8.50 7.18
CA GLU A 220 16.66 -8.26 7.48
C GLU A 220 16.09 -7.06 6.72
N ARG A 221 16.95 -6.13 6.26
CA ARG A 221 16.51 -4.97 5.45
C ARG A 221 16.10 -5.35 4.02
N CYS A 222 16.49 -6.55 3.57
CA CYS A 222 16.28 -7.05 2.21
C CYS A 222 14.84 -7.43 1.89
N HIS A 223 14.00 -7.55 2.91
CA HIS A 223 12.67 -8.12 2.74
C HIS A 223 11.68 -7.12 2.11
N THR A 224 11.95 -5.82 2.27
CA THR A 224 11.10 -4.73 1.78
C THR A 224 11.75 -3.88 0.70
N VAL A 225 13.09 -3.90 0.61
CA VAL A 225 13.88 -3.16 -0.37
C VAL A 225 14.96 -4.07 -0.93
N SER A 226 15.22 -4.00 -2.24
CA SER A 226 16.28 -4.81 -2.85
C SER A 226 17.62 -4.62 -2.13
N CYS A 227 18.21 -5.73 -1.69
CA CYS A 227 19.48 -5.75 -0.97
C CYS A 227 20.71 -5.85 -1.86
N ALA A 228 20.52 -6.09 -3.15
CA ALA A 228 21.63 -5.98 -4.08
C ALA A 228 22.01 -4.49 -4.16
N PRO A 229 23.27 -4.12 -3.88
CA PRO A 229 23.76 -2.76 -4.08
C PRO A 229 23.85 -2.50 -5.59
N GLN A 230 22.70 -2.29 -6.21
CA GLN A 230 22.61 -1.92 -7.61
C GLN A 230 22.55 -0.41 -7.72
N THR A 231 23.23 0.12 -8.72
CA THR A 231 23.21 1.56 -8.96
C THR A 231 22.08 1.90 -9.91
N ILE A 232 21.45 3.05 -9.71
CA ILE A 232 20.43 3.57 -10.64
C ILE A 232 21.00 3.85 -12.05
N GLY A 233 22.32 3.80 -12.22
CA GLY A 233 23.01 3.95 -13.49
C GLY A 233 22.90 2.72 -14.39
N GLU A 234 22.41 1.58 -13.88
CA GLU A 234 22.07 0.42 -14.70
C GLU A 234 20.93 0.79 -15.67
N LEU A 235 21.11 0.44 -16.95
CA LEU A 235 20.26 0.94 -18.03
C LEU A 235 18.81 0.44 -17.91
N ASP A 236 18.60 -0.78 -17.43
CA ASP A 236 17.27 -1.36 -17.19
C ASP A 236 16.51 -0.62 -16.08
N GLN A 237 17.19 -0.28 -14.98
CA GLN A 237 16.61 0.49 -13.87
C GLN A 237 16.28 1.92 -14.28
N ALA A 238 17.21 2.61 -14.94
CA ALA A 238 17.02 3.95 -15.45
C ALA A 238 15.88 3.99 -16.48
N PHE A 239 15.82 3.00 -17.38
CA PHE A 239 14.76 2.87 -18.37
C PHE A 239 13.39 2.63 -17.73
N SER A 240 13.31 1.69 -16.78
CA SER A 240 12.09 1.40 -16.04
C SER A 240 11.54 2.65 -15.35
N LEU A 241 12.41 3.38 -14.65
CA LEU A 241 12.06 4.64 -13.99
C LEU A 241 11.65 5.73 -15.00
N PHE A 242 12.39 5.87 -16.10
CA PHE A 242 12.08 6.82 -17.16
C PHE A 242 10.69 6.57 -17.75
N VAL A 243 10.34 5.31 -18.06
CA VAL A 243 9.03 4.94 -18.60
C VAL A 243 7.92 5.26 -17.59
N ALA A 244 8.10 4.94 -16.31
CA ALA A 244 7.11 5.26 -15.28
C ALA A 244 6.90 6.78 -15.13
N LEU A 245 7.98 7.57 -15.14
CA LEU A 245 7.91 9.03 -15.09
C LEU A 245 7.30 9.61 -16.37
N PHE A 246 7.63 9.07 -17.54
CA PHE A 246 7.04 9.50 -18.80
C PHE A 246 5.53 9.25 -18.82
N MET A 247 5.07 8.08 -18.39
CA MET A 247 3.65 7.77 -18.29
C MET A 247 2.93 8.66 -17.27
N TYR A 248 3.59 8.98 -16.15
CA TYR A 248 3.08 9.95 -15.18
C TYR A 248 2.87 11.33 -15.83
N LEU A 249 3.88 11.83 -16.55
CA LEU A 249 3.82 13.13 -17.22
C LEU A 249 2.82 13.17 -18.37
N TYR A 250 2.70 12.08 -19.12
CA TYR A 250 1.74 11.94 -20.20
C TYR A 250 0.31 12.14 -19.71
N GLU A 251 -0.04 11.58 -18.56
CA GLU A 251 -1.42 11.67 -18.05
C GLU A 251 -1.72 12.97 -17.32
N PHE A 252 -0.86 13.36 -16.37
CA PHE A 252 -1.15 14.51 -15.50
C PHE A 252 -0.64 15.83 -16.07
N GLY A 253 0.08 15.76 -17.20
CA GLY A 253 0.72 16.90 -17.83
C GLY A 253 1.84 17.52 -16.97
N PHE A 254 2.53 18.50 -17.55
CA PHE A 254 3.59 19.24 -16.86
C PHE A 254 3.07 20.12 -15.72
N SER A 255 1.77 20.45 -15.69
CA SER A 255 1.16 21.28 -14.64
C SER A 255 1.31 20.64 -13.25
N HIS A 256 1.22 19.32 -13.15
CA HIS A 256 1.39 18.59 -11.90
C HIS A 256 2.83 18.61 -11.37
N LEU A 257 3.84 18.80 -12.23
CA LEU A 257 5.23 18.95 -11.78
C LEU A 257 5.43 20.20 -10.94
N TRP A 258 4.65 21.27 -11.14
CA TRP A 258 4.74 22.47 -10.30
C TRP A 258 4.22 22.22 -8.89
N ILE A 259 3.16 21.42 -8.76
CA ILE A 259 2.64 20.97 -7.47
C ILE A 259 3.67 20.07 -6.80
N LEU A 260 4.25 19.12 -7.54
CA LEU A 260 5.30 18.24 -7.02
C LEU A 260 6.55 19.03 -6.60
N LYS A 261 6.96 20.03 -7.37
CA LYS A 261 8.07 20.95 -7.05
C LYS A 261 7.77 21.75 -5.78
N GLY A 262 6.54 22.26 -5.64
CA GLY A 262 6.09 22.92 -4.41
C GLY A 262 6.09 21.97 -3.21
N PHE A 263 5.73 20.71 -3.40
CA PHE A 263 5.79 19.68 -2.36
C PHE A 263 7.25 19.35 -2.01
N ILE A 264 8.10 19.00 -2.98
CA ILE A 264 9.51 18.62 -2.78
C ILE A 264 10.33 19.77 -2.20
N LEU A 265 10.13 21.02 -2.65
CA LEU A 265 10.86 22.17 -2.11
C LEU A 265 10.24 22.67 -0.79
N GLY A 266 8.95 22.43 -0.56
CA GLY A 266 8.24 22.85 0.66
C GLY A 266 8.36 21.85 1.82
N PHE A 267 8.50 20.56 1.55
CA PHE A 267 8.56 19.49 2.54
C PHE A 267 9.78 19.60 3.48
N PRO A 268 11.01 19.89 2.99
CA PRO A 268 12.18 20.06 3.85
C PRO A 268 11.99 21.19 4.85
N ASN A 269 11.44 22.33 4.40
CA ASN A 269 11.15 23.46 5.27
C ASN A 269 10.08 23.11 6.32
N ARG A 270 9.05 22.34 5.97
CA ARG A 270 8.05 21.90 6.94
C ARG A 270 8.58 20.87 7.94
N ILE A 271 9.47 19.97 7.54
CA ILE A 271 10.15 19.03 8.44
C ILE A 271 11.08 19.77 9.39
N ILE A 272 11.85 20.76 8.91
CA ILE A 272 12.71 21.59 9.77
C ILE A 272 11.87 22.37 10.79
N ILE A 273 10.75 22.96 10.37
CA ILE A 273 9.81 23.66 11.27
C ILE A 273 9.22 22.68 12.30
N TRP A 274 8.83 21.48 11.87
CA TRP A 274 8.26 20.47 12.77
C TRP A 274 9.31 19.94 13.76
N SER A 275 10.54 19.66 13.30
CA SER A 275 11.68 19.27 14.13
C SER A 275 11.99 20.33 15.20
N ASN A 276 12.03 21.61 14.80
CA ASN A 276 12.24 22.72 15.74
C ASN A 276 11.09 22.85 16.74
N ARG A 277 9.84 22.57 16.33
CA ARG A 277 8.68 22.59 17.22
C ARG A 277 8.72 21.46 18.26
N VAL A 278 9.07 20.24 17.84
CA VAL A 278 9.26 19.09 18.73
C VAL A 278 10.40 19.36 19.72
N ARG A 279 11.51 19.95 19.25
CA ARG A 279 12.63 20.34 20.12
C ARG A 279 12.22 21.42 21.14
N SER A 280 11.38 22.38 20.73
CA SER A 280 10.83 23.40 21.66
C SER A 280 9.90 22.82 22.72
N LEU A 281 9.12 21.79 22.35
CA LEU A 281 8.24 21.08 23.28
C LEU A 281 9.05 20.24 24.28
N GLY A 282 10.12 19.58 23.83
CA GLY A 282 11.04 18.86 24.72
C GLY A 282 11.70 19.79 25.76
N MET A 283 12.09 20.99 25.37
CA MET A 283 12.65 21.98 26.32
C MET A 283 11.62 22.49 27.33
N ARG A 284 10.35 22.65 26.93
CA ARG A 284 9.27 23.03 27.86
C ARG A 284 8.94 21.94 28.88
N VAL A 285 9.01 20.67 28.48
CA VAL A 285 8.79 19.54 29.38
C VAL A 285 9.93 19.44 30.40
N GLN A 286 11.19 19.67 30.00
CA GLN A 286 12.31 19.74 30.96
C GLN A 286 12.17 20.92 31.94
N ALA A 287 11.70 22.08 31.48
CA ALA A 287 11.44 23.22 32.36
C ALA A 287 10.31 22.92 33.37
N TRP A 288 9.31 22.12 33.00
CA TRP A 288 8.24 21.68 33.90
C TRP A 288 8.72 20.67 34.95
N VAL A 289 9.68 19.81 34.59
CA VAL A 289 10.26 18.81 35.52
C VAL A 289 11.25 19.46 36.50
N GLN A 290 11.83 20.61 36.16
CA GLN A 290 12.73 21.36 37.04
C GLN A 290 12.04 22.45 37.87
N ALA A 291 10.73 22.67 37.69
CA ALA A 291 9.98 23.51 38.60
C ALA A 291 9.79 22.74 39.92
N GLU A 292 10.69 22.99 40.88
CA GLU A 292 10.51 22.50 42.24
C GLU A 292 9.17 22.99 42.79
N PRO A 293 8.42 22.14 43.51
CA PRO A 293 7.19 22.54 44.15
C PRO A 293 7.48 23.68 45.11
N VAL A 294 6.85 24.83 44.86
CA VAL A 294 6.83 25.94 45.80
C VAL A 294 6.18 25.40 47.08
N PRO A 295 6.85 25.48 48.25
CA PRO A 295 6.26 25.02 49.50
C PRO A 295 4.98 25.82 49.76
N ASP A 296 3.89 25.09 50.03
CA ASP A 296 2.58 25.65 50.29
C ASP A 296 2.65 26.62 51.47
N GLU A 297 2.50 27.92 51.20
CA GLU A 297 2.17 28.89 52.23
C GLU A 297 0.76 28.57 52.74
N GLU A 298 0.70 28.31 54.04
CA GLU A 298 -0.47 27.98 54.82
C GLU A 298 -1.43 29.20 54.85
N VAL A 299 -2.27 29.33 53.81
CA VAL A 299 -3.31 30.36 53.78
C VAL A 299 -4.49 29.89 54.63
N ALA A 300 -4.54 30.47 55.82
CA ALA A 300 -5.64 30.37 56.77
C ALA A 300 -6.98 30.67 56.10
N GLY A 301 -7.96 29.82 56.41
CA GLY A 301 -9.29 29.84 55.82
C GLY A 301 -10.08 31.11 56.11
N ASP A 302 -10.89 31.50 55.12
CA ASP A 302 -12.02 32.38 55.31
C ASP A 302 -13.24 31.73 54.64
N ASP A 303 -14.23 31.40 55.47
CA ASP A 303 -15.49 30.77 55.13
C ASP A 303 -16.41 31.80 54.46
N GLY A 304 -16.33 31.89 53.13
CA GLY A 304 -17.11 32.81 52.30
C GLY A 304 -18.15 32.12 51.43
N THR A 305 -19.32 31.86 52.02
CA THR A 305 -20.68 31.79 51.45
C THR A 305 -20.83 31.50 49.94
N PHE A 306 -21.31 30.29 49.64
CA PHE A 306 -21.73 29.81 48.32
C PHE A 306 -23.05 30.48 47.89
N THR A 307 -23.02 31.38 46.91
CA THR A 307 -24.22 31.81 46.17
C THR A 307 -24.23 31.18 44.77
N SER A 308 -25.19 30.28 44.56
CA SER A 308 -25.58 29.73 43.26
C SER A 308 -26.23 30.82 42.39
N PRO A 309 -25.93 30.88 41.08
CA PRO A 309 -26.85 31.47 40.13
C PRO A 309 -27.47 30.42 39.21
N GLU A 310 -28.80 30.43 39.23
CA GLU A 310 -29.72 29.87 38.26
C GLU A 310 -29.46 30.37 36.83
N ALA A 311 -29.69 29.44 35.90
CA ALA A 311 -30.41 29.57 34.63
C ALA A 311 -30.24 30.83 33.76
N ALA A 312 -29.76 30.61 32.53
CA ALA A 312 -30.33 31.29 31.37
C ALA A 312 -30.21 30.42 30.11
N SER A 313 -31.38 30.10 29.56
CA SER A 313 -31.61 29.64 28.21
C SER A 313 -31.20 30.68 27.18
N SER A 314 -30.66 30.27 26.04
CA SER A 314 -31.03 30.89 24.76
C SER A 314 -30.72 29.97 23.59
N SER A 315 -31.78 29.67 22.86
CA SER A 315 -31.80 29.10 21.53
C SER A 315 -31.26 30.12 20.52
N THR A 316 -30.43 29.70 19.57
CA THR A 316 -30.32 30.42 18.30
C THR A 316 -30.06 29.44 17.16
N SER A 317 -31.18 29.11 16.51
CA SER A 317 -31.25 28.59 15.15
C SER A 317 -30.54 29.55 14.18
N ARG A 318 -29.61 29.04 13.38
CA ARG A 318 -29.22 29.65 12.10
C ARG A 318 -29.27 28.60 11.00
N HIS A 319 -30.39 28.61 10.29
CA HIS A 319 -30.47 28.14 8.91
C HIS A 319 -29.56 28.99 8.02
N ALA A 320 -28.53 28.37 7.47
CA ALA A 320 -27.82 28.89 6.29
C ALA A 320 -28.34 28.12 5.07
N GLY A 321 -29.31 28.70 4.37
CA GLY A 321 -29.72 28.25 3.04
C GLY A 321 -28.66 28.63 2.03
N PHE A 322 -27.93 27.63 1.51
CA PHE A 322 -27.00 27.81 0.41
C PHE A 322 -27.75 27.55 -0.90
N GLN A 323 -28.26 28.61 -1.53
CA GLN A 323 -28.78 28.56 -2.90
C GLN A 323 -27.60 28.45 -3.87
N LEU A 324 -27.42 27.28 -4.49
CA LEU A 324 -26.51 27.12 -5.62
C LEU A 324 -27.16 27.65 -6.90
N ALA A 325 -26.52 28.66 -7.47
CA ALA A 325 -26.86 29.29 -8.74
C ALA A 325 -26.93 28.26 -9.88
N GLY A 326 -28.01 28.32 -10.65
CA GLY A 326 -28.23 27.49 -11.83
C GLY A 326 -27.18 27.76 -12.92
N ARG A 327 -26.62 26.68 -13.48
CA ARG A 327 -25.83 26.73 -14.72
C ARG A 327 -26.76 26.89 -15.94
N PRO A 328 -26.41 27.74 -16.91
CA PRO A 328 -27.16 27.85 -18.15
C PRO A 328 -26.96 26.59 -19.03
N LYS A 329 -28.08 26.07 -19.56
CA LYS A 329 -28.09 25.01 -20.58
C LYS A 329 -27.49 25.57 -21.88
N ALA A 330 -26.41 24.95 -22.35
CA ALA A 330 -25.89 25.17 -23.69
C ALA A 330 -26.89 24.60 -24.71
N ARG A 331 -27.28 25.47 -25.65
CA ARG A 331 -28.18 25.20 -26.76
C ARG A 331 -27.37 24.55 -27.88
N ALA A 332 -27.64 23.29 -28.21
CA ALA A 332 -27.12 22.69 -29.42
C ALA A 332 -27.87 23.25 -30.63
N THR A 333 -27.16 23.96 -31.51
CA THR A 333 -27.60 24.26 -32.87
C THR A 333 -27.28 23.06 -33.77
N LEU A 334 -28.28 22.72 -34.59
CA LEU A 334 -28.28 21.70 -35.63
C LEU A 334 -27.18 21.87 -36.67
#